data_AF-K1GUW5-F1
#
_entry.id   AF-K1GUW5-F1
#
_cell.length_a   1.000
_cell.length_b   1.000
_cell.length_c   1.000
_cell.angle_alpha   90.00
_cell.angle_beta   90.00
_cell.angle_gamma   90.00
#
_symmetry.space_group_name_H-M   'P 1'
#
loop_
_entity.id
_entity.type
_entity.pdbx_description
1 polymer ?
#
loop_
_entity_poly.entity_id
_entity_poly.type
_entity_poly.pdbx_seq_one_letter_code
_entity_poly.pdbx_strand_id
1 'polypeptide(L)'
;MDIFVFLILKLFFLWAILTIFEVIVINSMKVSTFKYLKLLKFLEIFYVILTIVSIDFYLHIGTKVFSYLIYSLFIMTYFGILIYDFWKKKITKKDFIIYFIYFFIDVVLVYLSLIVFFLFWESGSYV
;
A
#
# COMPACT_ATOMS: atom_id res chain seq x y z
N MET A 1 -11.89 14.90 18.59
CA MET A 1 -10.70 14.07 18.85
C MET A 1 -11.05 12.58 18.92
N ASP A 2 -12.12 12.19 19.63
CA ASP A 2 -12.40 10.77 19.94
C ASP A 2 -12.73 9.87 18.73
N ILE A 3 -13.49 10.37 17.75
CA ILE A 3 -13.82 9.61 16.53
C ILE A 3 -12.57 9.32 15.67
N PHE A 4 -11.61 10.24 15.63
CA PHE A 4 -10.36 10.06 14.89
C PHE A 4 -9.46 9.03 15.54
N VAL A 5 -9.29 9.08 16.86
CA VAL A 5 -8.53 8.09 17.63
C VAL A 5 -9.12 6.70 17.41
N PHE A 6 -10.45 6.58 17.42
CA PHE A 6 -11.15 5.33 17.14
C PHE A 6 -10.88 4.81 15.70
N LEU A 7 -10.85 5.71 14.71
CA LEU A 7 -10.63 5.35 13.30
C LEU A 7 -9.19 4.89 13.04
N ILE A 8 -8.21 5.56 13.66
CA ILE A 8 -6.79 5.17 13.65
C ILE A 8 -6.61 3.80 14.31
N LEU A 9 -7.25 3.57 15.46
CA LEU A 9 -7.18 2.29 16.17
C LEU A 9 -7.70 1.13 15.28
N LYS A 10 -8.80 1.37 14.56
CA LYS A 10 -9.36 0.37 13.63
C LYS A 10 -8.42 0.09 12.46
N LEU A 11 -7.78 1.11 11.91
CA LEU A 11 -6.78 0.96 10.84
C LEU A 11 -5.58 0.15 11.32
N PHE A 12 -5.11 0.42 12.54
CA PHE A 12 -3.98 -0.28 13.15
C PHE A 12 -4.27 -1.78 13.36
N PHE A 13 -5.44 -2.13 13.89
CA PHE A 13 -5.82 -3.55 14.02
C PHE A 13 -5.93 -4.24 12.66
N LEU A 14 -6.48 -3.57 11.66
CA LEU A 14 -6.62 -4.13 10.31
C LEU A 14 -5.25 -4.39 9.67
N TRP A 15 -4.30 -3.46 9.84
CA TRP A 15 -2.92 -3.63 9.39
C TRP A 15 -2.21 -4.77 10.12
N ALA A 16 -2.35 -4.88 11.45
CA ALA A 16 -1.74 -5.96 12.23
C ALA A 16 -2.27 -7.35 11.82
N ILE A 17 -3.57 -7.48 11.60
CA ILE A 17 -4.19 -8.73 11.11
C ILE A 17 -3.63 -9.08 9.72
N LEU A 18 -3.49 -8.09 8.85
CA LEU A 18 -2.92 -8.28 7.51
C LEU A 18 -1.48 -8.79 7.58
N THR A 19 -0.63 -8.22 8.45
CA THR A 19 0.75 -8.65 8.63
C THR A 19 0.84 -10.10 9.11
N ILE A 20 -0.01 -10.50 10.06
CA ILE A 20 -0.06 -11.89 10.54
C ILE A 20 -0.48 -12.84 9.41
N PHE A 21 -1.52 -12.45 8.66
CA PHE A 21 -2.00 -13.23 7.52
C PHE A 21 -0.91 -13.38 6.45
N GLU A 22 -0.20 -12.30 6.12
CA GLU A 22 0.95 -12.31 5.21
C GLU A 22 2.06 -13.27 5.67
N VAL A 23 2.43 -13.27 6.95
CA VAL A 23 3.44 -14.19 7.49
C VAL A 23 3.00 -15.65 7.37
N ILE A 24 1.74 -15.95 7.66
CA ILE A 24 1.19 -17.30 7.53
C ILE A 24 1.20 -17.77 6.06
N VAL A 25 0.79 -16.90 5.14
CA VAL A 25 0.77 -17.19 3.71
C VAL A 25 2.20 -17.37 3.16
N ILE A 26 3.14 -16.53 3.57
CA ILE A 26 4.57 -16.65 3.24
C ILE A 26 5.11 -18.03 3.65
N ASN A 27 4.81 -18.46 4.88
CA ASN A 27 5.29 -19.74 5.39
C ASN A 27 4.69 -20.95 4.63
N SER A 28 3.54 -20.77 3.97
CA SER A 28 2.90 -21.78 3.15
C SER A 28 3.34 -21.76 1.67
N MET A 29 4.10 -20.75 1.23
CA MET A 29 4.47 -20.55 -0.18
C MET A 29 5.87 -21.08 -0.52
N LYS A 30 6.13 -21.36 -1.81
CA LYS A 30 7.45 -21.76 -2.31
C LYS A 30 8.41 -20.56 -2.38
N VAL A 31 9.73 -20.81 -2.44
CA VAL A 31 10.74 -19.73 -2.46
C VAL A 31 10.65 -18.84 -3.71
N SER A 32 10.23 -19.38 -4.87
CA SER A 32 10.09 -18.61 -6.12
C SER A 32 8.96 -17.58 -6.07
N THR A 33 7.95 -17.84 -5.24
CA THR A 33 6.76 -16.99 -5.05
C THR A 33 7.01 -15.78 -4.15
N PHE A 34 8.14 -15.76 -3.43
CA PHE A 34 8.54 -14.68 -2.52
C PHE A 34 8.80 -13.34 -3.23
N LYS A 35 9.09 -13.36 -4.54
CA LYS A 35 9.41 -12.18 -5.34
C LYS A 35 8.28 -11.13 -5.27
N TYR A 36 7.02 -11.56 -5.35
CA TYR A 36 5.87 -10.66 -5.43
C TYR A 36 5.53 -10.01 -4.08
N LEU A 37 5.65 -10.77 -2.99
CA LEU A 37 5.45 -10.24 -1.63
C LEU A 37 6.58 -9.28 -1.24
N LYS A 38 7.82 -9.57 -1.65
CA LYS A 38 8.95 -8.66 -1.44
C LYS A 38 8.80 -7.35 -2.21
N LEU A 39 8.32 -7.42 -3.45
CA LEU A 39 8.05 -6.25 -4.29
C LEU A 39 6.91 -5.40 -3.70
N LEU A 40 5.89 -6.05 -3.13
CA LEU A 40 4.75 -5.40 -2.50
C LEU A 40 5.17 -4.64 -1.23
N LYS A 41 5.96 -5.26 -0.35
CA LYS A 41 6.57 -4.60 0.82
C LYS A 41 7.48 -3.43 0.46
N PHE A 42 8.24 -3.56 -0.63
CA PHE A 42 9.03 -2.45 -1.14
C PHE A 42 8.14 -1.28 -1.55
N LEU A 43 7.01 -1.54 -2.21
CA LEU A 43 6.03 -0.53 -2.61
C LEU A 43 5.45 0.22 -1.39
N GLU A 44 5.13 -0.51 -0.33
CA GLU A 44 4.59 0.03 0.93
C GLU A 44 5.60 0.97 1.61
N ILE A 45 6.85 0.52 1.79
CA ILE A 45 7.92 1.34 2.39
C ILE A 45 8.25 2.56 1.52
N PHE A 46 8.33 2.36 0.20
CA PHE A 46 8.61 3.43 -0.75
C PHE A 46 7.53 4.52 -0.70
N TYR A 47 6.26 4.14 -0.57
CA TYR A 47 5.16 5.09 -0.40
C TYR A 47 5.26 5.91 0.89
N VAL A 48 5.59 5.27 2.01
CA VAL A 48 5.78 5.99 3.29
C VAL A 48 6.90 7.02 3.17
N ILE A 49 8.03 6.64 2.57
CA ILE A 49 9.15 7.56 2.32
C ILE A 49 8.72 8.70 1.40
N LEU A 50 8.01 8.41 0.31
CA LEU A 50 7.52 9.40 -0.65
C LEU A 50 6.57 10.40 0.01
N THR A 51 5.73 9.92 0.93
CA THR A 51 4.79 10.73 1.70
C THR A 51 5.54 11.65 2.67
N ILE A 52 6.53 11.14 3.40
CA ILE A 52 7.37 11.94 4.32
C ILE A 52 8.15 13.02 3.55
N VAL A 53 8.82 12.65 2.46
CA VAL A 53 9.55 13.61 1.61
C VAL A 53 8.60 14.67 1.03
N SER A 54 7.36 14.29 0.68
CA SER A 54 6.35 15.24 0.22
C SER A 54 5.86 16.19 1.32
N ILE A 55 5.88 15.77 2.59
CA ILE A 55 5.54 16.61 3.75
C ILE A 55 6.63 17.66 4.02
N ASP A 56 7.91 17.35 3.87
CA ASP A 56 8.96 18.38 4.00
C ASP A 56 8.94 19.39 2.84
N PHE A 57 8.53 18.94 1.65
CA PHE A 57 8.39 19.77 0.45
C PHE A 57 7.06 20.57 0.36
N TYR A 58 6.21 20.50 1.38
CA TYR A 58 4.86 21.11 1.40
C TYR A 58 4.87 22.66 1.30
N LEU A 59 6.04 23.27 1.48
CA LEU A 59 6.28 24.71 1.26
C LEU A 59 6.32 25.12 -0.22
N HIS A 60 6.26 24.17 -1.17
CA HIS A 60 6.15 24.47 -2.61
C HIS A 60 4.94 23.78 -3.25
N ILE A 61 4.03 24.59 -3.80
CA ILE A 61 2.80 24.20 -4.49
C ILE A 61 3.16 23.39 -5.75
N GLY A 62 3.13 22.06 -5.67
CA GLY A 62 3.35 21.17 -6.82
C GLY A 62 3.81 19.75 -6.48
N THR A 63 4.36 19.52 -5.28
CA THR A 63 5.00 18.27 -4.87
C THR A 63 4.02 17.15 -4.53
N LYS A 64 2.80 17.47 -4.09
CA LYS A 64 1.73 16.47 -3.82
C LYS A 64 1.29 15.70 -5.05
N VAL A 65 0.98 16.39 -6.14
CA VAL A 65 0.48 15.74 -7.38
C VAL A 65 1.55 14.83 -7.97
N PHE A 66 2.82 15.22 -7.84
CA PHE A 66 3.96 14.46 -8.32
C PHE A 66 4.18 13.15 -7.55
N SER A 67 4.05 13.15 -6.22
CA SER A 67 4.18 11.93 -5.42
C SER A 67 3.05 10.94 -5.66
N TYR A 68 1.80 11.40 -5.80
CA TYR A 68 0.70 10.52 -6.21
C TYR A 68 0.91 9.93 -7.60
N LEU A 69 1.42 10.71 -8.56
CA LEU A 69 1.75 10.24 -9.89
C LEU A 69 2.81 9.14 -9.87
N ILE A 70 3.90 9.35 -9.12
CA ILE A 70 4.96 8.35 -8.94
C ILE A 70 4.37 7.06 -8.34
N TYR A 71 3.62 7.19 -7.24
CA TYR A 71 3.04 6.02 -6.58
C TYR A 71 2.07 5.26 -7.50
N SER A 72 1.22 5.97 -8.24
CA SER A 72 0.33 5.37 -9.24
C SER A 72 1.11 4.63 -10.34
N LEU A 73 2.27 5.15 -10.76
CA LEU A 73 3.11 4.50 -11.76
C LEU A 73 3.73 3.21 -11.22
N PHE A 74 4.13 3.20 -9.95
CA PHE A 74 4.62 2.00 -9.26
C PHE A 74 3.53 0.93 -9.10
N ILE A 75 2.30 1.32 -8.71
CA ILE A 75 1.12 0.43 -8.67
C ILE A 75 0.89 -0.21 -10.05
N MET A 76 0.87 0.61 -11.11
CA MET A 76 0.66 0.14 -12.48
C MET A 76 1.76 -0.84 -12.92
N THR A 77 3.00 -0.55 -12.55
CA THR A 77 4.16 -1.40 -12.85
C THR A 77 4.06 -2.75 -12.13
N TYR A 78 3.73 -2.77 -10.83
CA TYR A 78 3.49 -4.00 -10.09
C TYR A 78 2.40 -4.85 -10.76
N PHE A 79 1.27 -4.21 -11.07
CA PHE A 79 0.13 -4.88 -11.69
C PHE A 79 0.47 -5.44 -13.07
N GLY A 80 1.23 -4.68 -13.88
CA GLY A 80 1.73 -5.13 -15.17
C GLY A 80 2.64 -6.35 -15.06
N ILE A 81 3.55 -6.39 -14.09
CA ILE A 81 4.41 -7.57 -13.84
C ILE A 81 3.57 -8.78 -13.46
N LEU A 82 2.55 -8.59 -12.61
CA LEU A 82 1.65 -9.66 -12.18
C LEU A 82 0.89 -10.29 -13.37
N ILE A 83 0.31 -9.46 -14.24
CA ILE A 83 -0.37 -9.90 -15.46
C ILE A 83 0.62 -10.59 -16.41
N TYR A 84 1.79 -9.99 -16.62
CA TYR A 84 2.80 -10.53 -17.53
C TYR A 84 3.26 -11.93 -17.12
N ASP A 85 3.60 -12.12 -15.84
CA ASP A 85 4.05 -13.42 -15.33
C ASP A 85 2.91 -14.45 -15.28
N PHE A 86 1.65 -14.02 -15.10
CA PHE A 86 0.47 -14.87 -15.28
C PHE A 86 0.30 -15.35 -16.72
N TRP A 87 0.38 -14.43 -17.70
CA TRP A 87 0.31 -14.76 -19.12
C TRP A 87 1.44 -15.68 -19.57
N LYS A 88 2.65 -15.48 -19.03
CA LYS A 88 3.80 -16.35 -19.30
C LYS A 88 3.72 -17.70 -18.57
N LYS A 89 2.65 -17.96 -17.81
CA LYS A 89 2.43 -19.18 -17.01
C LYS A 89 3.53 -19.45 -15.98
N LYS A 90 4.21 -18.40 -15.50
CA LYS A 90 5.23 -18.51 -14.44
C LYS A 90 4.60 -18.66 -13.05
N ILE A 91 3.37 -18.19 -12.89
CA ILE A 91 2.56 -18.32 -11.68
C ILE A 91 1.27 -19.09 -11.96
N THR A 92 0.79 -19.84 -10.97
CA THR A 92 -0.47 -20.59 -11.12
C THR A 92 -1.67 -19.66 -10.95
N LYS A 93 -2.86 -20.10 -11.39
CA LYS A 93 -4.12 -19.36 -11.15
C LYS A 93 -4.35 -19.09 -9.66
N LYS A 94 -4.04 -20.05 -8.79
CA LYS A 94 -4.19 -19.92 -7.35
C LYS A 94 -3.27 -18.83 -6.80
N ASP A 95 -1.99 -18.86 -7.18
CA ASP A 95 -1.02 -17.87 -6.70
C ASP A 95 -1.34 -16.47 -7.21
N PHE A 96 -1.76 -16.35 -8.47
CA PHE A 96 -2.23 -15.08 -9.05
C PHE A 96 -3.38 -14.47 -8.24
N ILE A 97 -4.40 -15.26 -7.89
CA ILE A 97 -5.53 -14.78 -7.08
C ILE A 97 -5.04 -14.28 -5.72
N ILE A 98 -4.14 -15.01 -5.07
CA ILE A 98 -3.60 -14.61 -3.77
C ILE A 98 -2.85 -13.28 -3.90
N TYR A 99 -1.89 -13.14 -4.83
CA TYR A 99 -1.16 -11.88 -5.00
C TYR A 99 -2.05 -10.72 -5.42
N PHE A 100 -3.04 -10.97 -6.26
CA PHE A 100 -3.99 -9.95 -6.68
C PHE A 100 -4.81 -9.44 -5.50
N ILE A 101 -5.27 -10.33 -4.61
CA ILE A 101 -6.00 -9.95 -3.40
C ILE A 101 -5.09 -9.13 -2.47
N TYR A 102 -3.86 -9.57 -2.22
CA TYR A 102 -2.91 -8.82 -1.39
C TYR A 102 -2.63 -7.42 -1.94
N PHE A 103 -2.32 -7.34 -3.24
CA PHE A 103 -2.11 -6.07 -3.91
C PHE A 103 -3.31 -5.13 -3.81
N PHE A 104 -4.52 -5.66 -4.01
CA PHE A 104 -5.74 -4.86 -3.91
C PHE A 104 -5.97 -4.36 -2.47
N ILE A 105 -5.79 -5.22 -1.48
CA ILE A 105 -5.96 -4.85 -0.06
C ILE A 105 -4.95 -3.76 0.33
N ASP A 106 -3.68 -3.88 -0.07
CA ASP A 106 -2.65 -2.88 0.23
C ASP A 106 -2.96 -1.52 -0.39
N VAL A 107 -3.37 -1.50 -1.67
CA VAL A 107 -3.77 -0.25 -2.34
C VAL A 107 -4.96 0.40 -1.63
N VAL A 108 -5.96 -0.38 -1.22
CA VAL A 108 -7.13 0.12 -0.48
C VAL A 108 -6.71 0.64 0.90
N LEU A 109 -5.83 -0.06 1.60
CA LEU A 109 -5.35 0.32 2.94
C LEU A 109 -4.55 1.62 2.89
N VAL A 110 -3.67 1.77 1.91
CA VAL A 110 -2.93 3.01 1.65
C VAL A 110 -3.89 4.16 1.34
N TYR A 111 -4.87 3.94 0.47
CA TYR A 111 -5.86 4.97 0.11
C TYR A 111 -6.72 5.38 1.31
N LEU A 112 -7.17 4.44 2.13
CA LEU A 112 -7.88 4.74 3.38
C LEU A 112 -7.01 5.53 4.36
N SER A 113 -5.75 5.12 4.53
CA SER A 113 -4.79 5.83 5.39
C SER A 113 -4.62 7.29 4.98
N LEU A 114 -4.64 7.56 3.66
CA LEU A 114 -4.60 8.90 3.11
C LEU A 114 -5.82 9.74 3.49
N ILE A 115 -7.03 9.17 3.36
CA ILE A 115 -8.27 9.85 3.69
C ILE A 115 -8.27 10.24 5.17
N VAL A 116 -7.85 9.32 6.05
CA VAL A 116 -7.74 9.60 7.49
C VAL A 116 -6.74 10.72 7.75
N PHE A 117 -5.58 10.69 7.09
CA PHE A 117 -4.57 11.74 7.21
C PHE A 117 -5.07 13.12 6.75
N PHE A 118 -5.78 13.18 5.62
CA PHE A 118 -6.33 14.42 5.10
C PHE A 118 -7.40 15.01 6.02
N LEU A 119 -8.34 14.17 6.49
CA LEU A 119 -9.38 14.59 7.44
C LEU A 119 -8.79 15.10 8.76
N PHE A 120 -7.68 14.50 9.23
CA PHE A 120 -6.97 14.97 10.41
C PHE A 120 -6.32 16.33 10.18
N TRP A 121 -5.61 16.52 9.07
CA TRP A 121 -4.91 17.77 8.76
C TRP A 121 -5.86 18.95 8.55
N GLU A 122 -6.95 18.77 7.80
CA GLU A 122 -7.96 19.82 7.54
C GLU A 122 -8.68 20.27 8.83
N SER A 123 -8.84 19.36 9.81
CA SER A 123 -9.43 19.71 11.11
C SER A 123 -8.53 20.60 11.99
N GLY A 124 -7.23 20.67 11.72
CA GLY A 124 -6.26 21.49 12.46
C GLY A 124 -6.08 22.90 11.91
N SER A 125 -6.58 23.21 10.70
CA SER A 125 -6.41 24.53 10.06
C SER A 125 -7.50 25.57 10.39
N TYR A 126 -8.45 25.24 11.26
CA TYR A 126 -9.55 26.12 11.67
C TYR A 126 -9.44 26.63 13.13
N VAL A 127 -8.24 26.59 13.71
CA VAL A 127 -7.94 27.17 15.05
C VAL A 127 -6.89 28.27 14.93
#